data_AF-H2JHU8-F1
#
_entry.id   AF-H2JHU8-F1
#
_cell.length_a   1.000
_cell.length_b   1.000
_cell.length_c   1.000
_cell.angle_alpha   90.00
_cell.angle_beta   90.00
_cell.angle_gamma   90.00
#
_symmetry.space_group_name_H-M   'P 1'
#
loop_
_entity.id
_entity.type
_entity.pdbx_description
1 polymer ?
#
loop_
_entity_poly.entity_id
_entity_poly.type
_entity_poly.pdbx_seq_one_letter_code
_entity_poly.pdbx_strand_id
1 'polypeptide(L)'
;MNEKQNVGQIEDILANIWKEVLHVKTLDVNDRFFDLGGDSFKAEMITDICLEKGIQVTPNDIFNYRTISEIVKNMHTTDNLEKEIVMLHNKTEGKKLKIKYQRDITTYLHRSIPLCAILSDERYYTWFYQHYIQLFFITYNNSFSRLEFLEPKNNFEDIFEEKYLTYAEQQSDIIDFVEKSIDSGTYLTINVDEYYLPQKGSYNEHHYVHQSMVFGYDKAERKLMGLGFDTNMVFKELEFYYDDFAKAYESAKTNYKHTAPWAETEAIQLLTPKQTAGEYKFDLNKFMEEIYKYLEGSNLDKSRIEKLIPLEEQQMCTNLIYGPKIYSAMVESLEKLGRDIIQGLDVQGMVEQFKEKMLGDIMPAIDYRSIHLLYEHKRGLYDRFKYIADKYYTSAKLDDLLNEFNKLVEKMNTARLTFFDLEHMLRFNFNPAAVNFEDILVSFQKVIDTIKTIGGREEGLLRELCREFETGYKGGK
;
A
#
# COMPACT_ATOMS: atom_id res chain seq x y z
N MET A 1 -26.94 2.43 32.67
CA MET A 1 -27.49 1.41 31.74
C MET A 1 -26.56 0.21 31.83
N ASN A 2 -27.10 -0.99 32.06
CA ASN A 2 -26.33 -2.16 32.52
C ASN A 2 -25.41 -2.72 31.42
N GLU A 3 -24.18 -3.13 31.77
CA GLU A 3 -23.20 -3.76 30.87
C GLU A 3 -23.78 -4.96 30.10
N LYS A 4 -24.66 -5.75 30.74
CA LYS A 4 -25.37 -6.87 30.08
C LYS A 4 -26.29 -6.44 28.93
N GLN A 5 -26.78 -5.19 28.96
CA GLN A 5 -27.65 -4.63 27.93
C GLN A 5 -26.86 -4.13 26.72
N ASN A 6 -25.55 -3.88 26.87
CA ASN A 6 -24.63 -3.46 25.81
C ASN A 6 -24.07 -4.68 25.04
N VAL A 7 -23.72 -5.75 25.76
CA VAL A 7 -23.19 -7.00 25.17
C VAL A 7 -24.17 -7.63 24.17
N GLY A 8 -25.44 -7.80 24.55
CA GLY A 8 -26.44 -8.40 23.67
C GLY A 8 -26.70 -7.56 22.40
N GLN A 9 -26.58 -6.24 22.49
CA GLN A 9 -26.73 -5.35 21.33
C GLN A 9 -25.56 -5.49 20.34
N ILE A 10 -24.33 -5.64 20.83
CA ILE A 10 -23.16 -5.84 19.97
C ILE A 10 -23.21 -7.25 19.33
N GLU A 11 -23.60 -8.28 20.09
CA GLU A 11 -23.80 -9.63 19.56
C GLU A 11 -24.84 -9.65 18.43
N ASP A 12 -25.97 -8.95 18.59
CA ASP A 12 -27.00 -8.85 17.55
C ASP A 12 -26.51 -8.14 16.29
N ILE A 13 -25.71 -7.07 16.44
CA ILE A 13 -25.13 -6.34 15.30
C ILE A 13 -24.14 -7.24 14.55
N LEU A 14 -23.22 -7.89 15.26
CA LEU A 14 -22.25 -8.81 14.67
C LEU A 14 -22.94 -10.00 14.00
N ALA A 15 -24.00 -10.55 14.60
CA ALA A 15 -24.73 -11.67 14.03
C ALA A 15 -25.40 -11.30 12.70
N ASN A 16 -25.91 -10.07 12.56
CA ASN A 16 -26.47 -9.60 11.30
C ASN A 16 -25.39 -9.38 10.23
N ILE A 17 -24.24 -8.79 10.60
CA ILE A 17 -23.11 -8.61 9.69
C ILE A 17 -22.59 -9.97 9.19
N TRP A 18 -22.43 -10.94 10.09
CA TRP A 18 -21.97 -12.28 9.71
C TRP A 18 -22.98 -13.00 8.81
N LYS A 19 -24.29 -12.89 9.07
CA LYS A 19 -25.31 -13.47 8.18
C LYS A 19 -25.23 -12.90 6.77
N GLU A 20 -25.04 -11.58 6.65
CA GLU A 20 -24.94 -10.89 5.36
C GLU A 20 -23.68 -11.31 4.59
N VAL A 21 -22.52 -11.28 5.25
CA VAL A 21 -21.22 -11.57 4.62
C VAL A 21 -21.00 -13.07 4.35
N LEU A 22 -21.44 -13.94 5.25
CA LEU A 22 -21.29 -15.40 5.11
C LEU A 22 -22.45 -16.04 4.33
N HIS A 23 -23.46 -15.25 3.95
CA HIS A 23 -24.66 -15.69 3.23
C HIS A 23 -25.43 -16.83 3.93
N VAL A 24 -25.51 -16.79 5.26
CA VAL A 24 -26.23 -17.79 6.08
C VAL A 24 -27.58 -17.26 6.56
N LYS A 25 -28.62 -18.12 6.54
CA LYS A 25 -29.99 -17.74 6.92
C LYS A 25 -30.21 -17.64 8.43
N THR A 26 -29.53 -18.49 9.20
CA THR A 26 -29.60 -18.58 10.66
C THR A 26 -28.18 -18.71 11.20
N LEU A 27 -27.91 -18.07 12.34
CA LEU A 27 -26.60 -18.02 12.98
C LEU A 27 -26.80 -17.89 14.48
N ASP A 28 -26.16 -18.77 15.26
CA ASP A 28 -26.02 -18.71 16.71
C ASP A 28 -24.73 -17.96 17.07
N VAL A 29 -24.72 -17.21 18.18
CA VAL A 29 -23.53 -16.43 18.60
C VAL A 29 -22.31 -17.31 18.95
N ASN A 30 -22.53 -18.62 19.15
CA ASN A 30 -21.48 -19.61 19.39
C ASN A 30 -21.06 -20.36 18.12
N ASP A 31 -21.66 -20.08 16.97
CA ASP A 31 -21.22 -20.66 15.70
C ASP A 31 -19.82 -20.16 15.35
N ARG A 32 -18.97 -21.08 14.91
CA ARG A 32 -17.58 -20.77 14.59
C ARG A 32 -17.48 -20.18 13.19
N PHE A 33 -16.78 -19.06 13.08
CA PHE A 33 -16.56 -18.32 11.84
C PHE A 33 -16.15 -19.20 10.65
N PHE A 34 -15.17 -20.08 10.85
CA PHE A 34 -14.63 -20.94 9.79
C PHE A 34 -15.59 -22.07 9.39
N ASP A 35 -16.38 -22.58 10.34
CA ASP A 35 -17.36 -23.66 10.08
C ASP A 35 -18.53 -23.15 9.21
N LEU A 36 -18.77 -21.83 9.23
CA LEU A 36 -19.74 -21.13 8.40
C LEU A 36 -19.18 -20.71 7.02
N GLY A 37 -17.96 -21.13 6.67
CA GLY A 37 -17.31 -20.77 5.41
C GLY A 37 -16.60 -19.41 5.42
N GLY A 38 -16.27 -18.90 6.61
CA GLY A 38 -15.43 -17.71 6.79
C GLY A 38 -13.98 -17.94 6.34
N ASP A 39 -13.38 -16.91 5.76
CA ASP A 39 -11.97 -16.85 5.35
C ASP A 39 -11.40 -15.45 5.66
N SER A 40 -10.13 -15.21 5.35
CA SER A 40 -9.46 -13.93 5.63
C SER A 40 -10.13 -12.74 4.96
N PHE A 41 -10.68 -12.91 3.75
CA PHE A 41 -11.36 -11.85 3.02
C PHE A 41 -12.71 -11.53 3.65
N LYS A 42 -13.48 -12.55 4.03
CA LYS A 42 -14.76 -12.35 4.73
C LYS A 42 -14.54 -11.74 6.12
N ALA A 43 -13.45 -12.09 6.81
CA ALA A 43 -13.09 -11.49 8.08
C ALA A 43 -12.76 -10.00 7.90
N GLU A 44 -12.02 -9.64 6.86
CA GLU A 44 -11.70 -8.26 6.51
C GLU A 44 -12.98 -7.46 6.20
N MET A 45 -13.86 -7.99 5.34
CA MET A 45 -15.15 -7.38 5.03
C MET A 45 -16.04 -7.17 6.27
N ILE A 46 -16.10 -8.16 7.16
CA ILE A 46 -16.83 -8.05 8.43
C ILE A 46 -16.25 -6.92 9.27
N THR A 47 -14.91 -6.82 9.36
CA THR A 47 -14.26 -5.81 10.20
C THR A 47 -14.42 -4.39 9.66
N ASP A 48 -14.45 -4.22 8.34
CA ASP A 48 -14.74 -2.94 7.69
C ASP A 48 -16.19 -2.47 7.99
N ILE A 49 -17.18 -3.38 7.87
CA ILE A 49 -18.58 -3.07 8.19
C ILE A 49 -18.76 -2.77 9.70
N CYS A 50 -18.01 -3.46 10.56
CA CYS A 50 -18.01 -3.18 12.00
C CYS A 50 -17.47 -1.78 12.29
N LEU A 51 -16.37 -1.39 11.64
CA LEU A 51 -15.76 -0.08 11.80
C LEU A 51 -16.71 1.05 11.37
N GLU A 52 -17.42 0.89 10.25
CA GLU A 52 -18.45 1.83 9.80
C GLU A 52 -19.58 2.02 10.83
N LYS A 53 -19.85 0.99 11.63
CA LYS A 53 -20.86 1.01 12.70
C LYS A 53 -20.29 1.40 14.06
N GLY A 54 -19.03 1.83 14.12
CA GLY A 54 -18.35 2.24 15.36
C GLY A 54 -17.99 1.09 16.30
N ILE A 55 -17.98 -0.15 15.80
CA ILE A 55 -17.59 -1.34 16.55
C ILE A 55 -16.17 -1.73 16.18
N GLN A 56 -15.26 -1.72 17.15
CA GLN A 56 -13.88 -2.13 16.93
C GLN A 56 -13.74 -3.65 17.03
N VAL A 57 -13.75 -4.32 15.89
CA VAL A 57 -13.36 -5.73 15.70
C VAL A 57 -12.24 -5.76 14.69
N THR A 58 -11.17 -6.48 14.99
CA THR A 58 -10.09 -6.74 14.03
C THR A 58 -10.21 -8.15 13.44
N PRO A 59 -9.62 -8.42 12.26
CA PRO A 59 -9.53 -9.80 11.77
C PRO A 59 -8.88 -10.72 12.79
N ASN A 60 -7.87 -10.24 13.53
CA ASN A 60 -7.21 -11.00 14.59
C ASN A 60 -8.20 -11.44 15.69
N ASP A 61 -9.17 -10.59 16.06
CA ASP A 61 -10.20 -10.95 17.04
C ASP A 61 -11.11 -12.07 16.51
N ILE A 62 -11.51 -11.99 15.23
CA ILE A 62 -12.31 -13.04 14.58
C ILE A 62 -11.56 -14.37 14.56
N PHE A 63 -10.26 -14.35 14.25
CA PHE A 63 -9.44 -15.57 14.16
C PHE A 63 -9.11 -16.17 15.53
N ASN A 64 -8.85 -15.34 16.54
CA ASN A 64 -8.48 -15.80 17.88
C ASN A 64 -9.69 -16.28 18.68
N TYR A 65 -10.80 -15.55 18.64
CA TYR A 65 -11.97 -15.82 19.47
C TYR A 65 -13.05 -16.64 18.74
N ARG A 66 -13.03 -16.66 17.40
CA ARG A 66 -13.73 -17.61 16.50
C ARG A 66 -15.26 -17.60 16.53
N THR A 67 -15.88 -17.05 17.56
CA THR A 67 -17.34 -16.99 17.77
C THR A 67 -17.71 -15.57 18.18
N ILE A 68 -18.91 -15.12 17.83
CA ILE A 68 -19.38 -13.77 18.16
C ILE A 68 -19.36 -13.55 19.68
N SER A 69 -19.80 -14.53 20.45
CA SER A 69 -19.86 -14.39 21.91
C SER A 69 -18.47 -14.23 22.54
N GLU A 70 -17.47 -15.00 22.10
CA GLU A 70 -16.10 -14.83 22.60
C GLU A 70 -15.44 -13.55 22.07
N ILE A 71 -15.77 -13.08 20.86
CA ILE A 71 -15.29 -11.78 20.36
C ILE A 71 -15.80 -10.66 21.27
N VAL A 72 -17.11 -10.59 21.53
CA VAL A 72 -17.71 -9.52 22.34
C VAL A 72 -17.23 -9.57 23.79
N LYS A 73 -17.04 -10.77 24.35
CA LYS A 73 -16.50 -10.97 25.70
C LYS A 73 -15.06 -10.47 25.86
N ASN A 74 -14.27 -10.45 24.78
CA ASN A 74 -12.87 -10.02 24.78
C ASN A 74 -12.66 -8.64 24.12
N MET A 75 -13.73 -7.91 23.78
CA MET A 75 -13.64 -6.51 23.38
C MET A 75 -13.26 -5.64 24.58
N HIS A 76 -12.14 -4.90 24.49
CA HIS A 76 -11.74 -3.94 25.52
C HIS A 76 -12.40 -2.58 25.28
N THR A 77 -13.10 -2.04 26.29
CA THR A 77 -13.54 -0.64 26.32
C THR A 77 -12.35 0.30 26.54
N THR A 78 -12.26 1.33 25.70
CA THR A 78 -11.11 2.24 25.50
C THR A 78 -10.78 3.17 26.67
N ASP A 79 -11.43 3.06 27.83
CA ASP A 79 -11.37 4.10 28.89
C ASP A 79 -10.31 3.83 29.98
N ASN A 80 -9.63 2.67 29.98
CA ASN A 80 -8.66 2.29 31.04
C ASN A 80 -7.21 2.11 30.58
N LEU A 81 -6.92 2.05 29.27
CA LEU A 81 -5.54 1.86 28.77
C LEU A 81 -4.71 3.15 28.85
N GLU A 82 -5.33 4.33 28.79
CA GLU A 82 -4.62 5.61 28.85
C GLU A 82 -4.16 5.98 30.28
N LYS A 83 -4.72 5.36 31.33
CA LYS A 83 -4.37 5.67 32.73
C LYS A 83 -3.30 4.77 33.34
N GLU A 84 -3.16 3.52 32.88
CA GLU A 84 -2.07 2.63 33.36
C GLU A 84 -0.72 2.92 32.69
N ILE A 85 -0.71 3.40 31.43
CA ILE A 85 0.52 3.69 30.69
C ILE A 85 1.24 4.94 31.24
N VAL A 86 0.50 5.88 31.82
CA VAL A 86 1.05 7.16 32.33
C VAL A 86 1.65 7.01 33.73
N MET A 87 1.28 6.00 34.53
CA MET A 87 1.78 5.84 35.91
C MET A 87 3.05 4.98 36.05
N LEU A 88 3.49 4.26 35.00
CA LEU A 88 4.69 3.41 35.04
C LEU A 88 5.97 4.10 34.49
N HIS A 89 5.86 5.32 33.96
CA HIS A 89 6.95 6.01 33.26
C HIS A 89 7.94 6.73 34.20
N ASN A 90 8.62 5.99 35.08
CA ASN A 90 9.85 6.47 35.71
C ASN A 90 11.03 5.55 35.37
N LYS A 91 11.88 6.07 34.46
CA LYS A 91 13.02 5.49 33.71
C LYS A 91 12.65 4.79 32.39
N THR A 92 12.52 5.57 31.31
CA THR A 92 12.40 5.00 29.96
C THR A 92 13.76 4.48 29.48
N GLU A 93 13.92 3.16 29.48
CA GLU A 93 14.98 2.46 28.74
C GLU A 93 14.53 2.13 27.30
N GLY A 94 13.65 2.94 26.68
CA GLY A 94 13.09 2.73 25.34
C GLY A 94 12.48 4.00 24.74
N LYS A 95 12.32 4.03 23.40
CA LYS A 95 11.69 5.13 22.66
C LYS A 95 10.95 4.60 21.44
N LYS A 96 9.78 5.16 21.13
CA LYS A 96 8.98 4.86 19.92
C LYS A 96 8.58 6.18 19.23
N LEU A 97 8.92 6.32 17.95
CA LEU A 97 8.42 7.39 17.08
C LEU A 97 6.99 7.07 16.66
N LYS A 98 6.22 8.12 16.36
CA LYS A 98 4.82 7.98 15.94
C LYS A 98 4.76 7.50 14.49
N ILE A 99 3.93 6.50 14.23
CA ILE A 99 3.60 6.06 12.87
C ILE A 99 2.08 6.06 12.69
N LYS A 100 1.62 6.18 11.45
CA LYS A 100 0.23 5.97 11.05
C LYS A 100 0.18 4.92 9.96
N TYR A 101 -0.61 3.88 10.17
CA TYR A 101 -0.96 2.98 9.06
C TYR A 101 -1.77 3.75 8.03
N GLN A 102 -1.25 3.79 6.81
CA GLN A 102 -1.91 4.42 5.67
C GLN A 102 -2.22 3.36 4.61
N ARG A 103 -3.38 3.49 3.99
CA ARG A 103 -3.88 2.55 2.96
C ARG A 103 -4.06 3.24 1.61
N ASP A 104 -3.48 4.43 1.46
CA ASP A 104 -3.69 5.31 0.31
C ASP A 104 -2.76 4.95 -0.84
N ILE A 105 -1.48 4.75 -0.52
CA ILE A 105 -0.42 4.36 -1.47
C ILE A 105 0.34 3.17 -0.89
N THR A 106 0.03 1.98 -1.40
CA THR A 106 0.48 0.69 -0.85
C THR A 106 1.18 -0.19 -1.88
N THR A 107 1.07 0.12 -3.18
CA THR A 107 1.66 -0.70 -4.25
C THR A 107 3.16 -0.94 -4.07
N TYR A 108 3.94 0.10 -3.76
CA TYR A 108 5.38 0.01 -3.62
C TYR A 108 5.85 0.53 -2.26
N LEU A 109 6.57 -0.32 -1.53
CA LEU A 109 7.03 -0.07 -0.17
C LEU A 109 7.92 1.18 -0.04
N HIS A 110 8.76 1.46 -1.03
CA HIS A 110 9.62 2.64 -1.03
C HIS A 110 8.83 3.97 -1.00
N ARG A 111 7.54 3.96 -1.35
CA ARG A 111 6.61 5.08 -1.17
C ARG A 111 5.75 4.92 0.08
N SER A 112 5.22 3.71 0.29
CA SER A 112 4.28 3.40 1.37
C SER A 112 4.88 3.56 2.77
N ILE A 113 6.11 3.09 2.98
CA ILE A 113 6.78 3.09 4.28
C ILE A 113 7.07 4.52 4.76
N PRO A 114 7.72 5.40 3.97
CA PRO A 114 7.89 6.81 4.35
C PRO A 114 6.58 7.50 4.71
N LEU A 115 5.49 7.20 3.98
CA LEU A 115 4.17 7.78 4.27
C LEU A 115 3.62 7.38 5.63
N CYS A 116 4.02 6.23 6.20
CA CYS A 116 3.63 5.85 7.55
C CYS A 116 4.25 6.78 8.61
N ALA A 117 5.45 7.29 8.36
CA ALA A 117 6.09 8.30 9.21
C ALA A 117 5.53 9.71 8.94
N ILE A 118 5.32 10.07 7.67
CA ILE A 118 4.83 11.40 7.28
C ILE A 118 3.40 11.63 7.77
N LEU A 119 2.51 10.66 7.57
CA LEU A 119 1.09 10.81 7.91
C LEU A 119 0.80 10.59 9.40
N SER A 120 1.83 10.34 10.23
CA SER A 120 1.70 10.35 11.69
C SER A 120 1.53 11.77 12.26
N ASP A 121 1.76 12.80 11.44
CA ASP A 121 1.58 14.20 11.78
C ASP A 121 0.64 14.89 10.77
N GLU A 122 -0.51 15.37 11.28
CA GLU A 122 -1.56 15.99 10.47
C GLU A 122 -1.08 17.25 9.73
N ARG A 123 -0.02 17.91 10.21
CA ARG A 123 0.59 19.08 9.55
C ARG A 123 1.06 18.78 8.13
N TYR A 124 1.32 17.51 7.80
CA TYR A 124 1.77 17.07 6.49
C TYR A 124 0.65 16.54 5.58
N TYR A 125 -0.62 16.53 6.02
CA TYR A 125 -1.72 16.04 5.17
C TYR A 125 -1.90 16.89 3.92
N THR A 126 -1.81 18.22 4.07
CA THR A 126 -1.83 19.14 2.92
C THR A 126 -0.72 18.86 1.92
N TRP A 127 0.48 18.47 2.38
CA TRP A 127 1.57 18.04 1.48
C TRP A 127 1.17 16.77 0.74
N PHE A 128 0.68 15.75 1.45
CA PHE A 128 0.28 14.49 0.83
C PHE A 128 -0.79 14.66 -0.27
N TYR A 129 -1.80 15.48 0.00
CA TYR A 129 -2.87 15.77 -0.96
C TYR A 129 -2.45 16.70 -2.11
N GLN A 130 -1.23 17.25 -2.09
CA GLN A 130 -0.66 18.02 -3.21
C GLN A 130 0.24 17.16 -4.11
N HIS A 131 0.64 15.95 -3.68
CA HIS A 131 1.62 15.08 -4.34
C HIS A 131 0.98 13.79 -4.89
N TYR A 132 1.74 12.97 -5.63
CA TYR A 132 1.33 11.69 -6.24
C TYR A 132 0.24 11.84 -7.32
N ILE A 133 0.42 12.82 -8.20
CA ILE A 133 -0.50 13.12 -9.30
C ILE A 133 -0.01 12.51 -10.62
N GLN A 134 1.30 12.53 -10.86
CA GLN A 134 1.85 12.05 -12.12
C GLN A 134 1.97 10.53 -12.13
N LEU A 135 1.70 9.93 -13.29
CA LEU A 135 1.94 8.52 -13.58
C LEU A 135 2.81 8.38 -14.81
N PHE A 136 3.58 7.31 -14.83
CA PHE A 136 4.19 6.80 -16.05
C PHE A 136 3.98 5.29 -16.16
N PHE A 137 3.92 4.82 -17.40
CA PHE A 137 3.87 3.42 -17.76
C PHE A 137 5.11 3.09 -18.58
N ILE A 138 5.88 2.11 -18.12
CA ILE A 138 7.11 1.67 -18.74
C ILE A 138 6.93 0.27 -19.33
N THR A 139 7.45 0.05 -20.53
CA THR A 139 7.52 -1.27 -21.18
C THR A 139 8.98 -1.60 -21.47
N TYR A 140 9.40 -2.80 -21.09
CA TYR A 140 10.77 -3.29 -21.26
C TYR A 140 10.92 -4.20 -22.49
N ASN A 141 12.16 -4.45 -22.88
CA ASN A 141 12.52 -5.31 -24.01
C ASN A 141 12.07 -6.77 -23.86
N ASN A 142 11.90 -7.25 -22.62
CA ASN A 142 11.32 -8.55 -22.30
C ASN A 142 9.78 -8.55 -22.34
N SER A 143 9.16 -7.46 -22.79
CA SER A 143 7.72 -7.20 -22.86
C SER A 143 7.00 -6.94 -21.55
N PHE A 144 7.64 -7.11 -20.40
CA PHE A 144 7.06 -6.72 -19.13
C PHE A 144 6.78 -5.21 -19.14
N SER A 145 5.70 -4.82 -18.50
CA SER A 145 5.33 -3.43 -18.33
C SER A 145 4.81 -3.21 -16.92
N ARG A 146 5.09 -2.02 -16.38
CA ARG A 146 4.58 -1.62 -15.08
C ARG A 146 4.12 -0.17 -15.06
N LEU A 147 3.15 0.10 -14.20
CA LEU A 147 2.71 1.45 -13.84
C LEU A 147 3.39 1.88 -12.54
N GLU A 148 3.75 3.16 -12.46
CA GLU A 148 4.38 3.77 -11.28
C GLU A 148 4.05 5.27 -11.19
N PHE A 149 4.12 5.82 -9.98
CA PHE A 149 4.04 7.27 -9.77
C PHE A 149 5.32 7.96 -10.28
N LEU A 150 5.15 9.02 -11.07
CA LEU A 150 6.25 9.88 -11.50
C LEU A 150 6.56 10.96 -10.44
N GLU A 151 6.78 10.50 -9.22
CA GLU A 151 7.27 11.34 -8.13
C GLU A 151 8.81 11.33 -8.13
N PRO A 152 9.47 12.48 -7.87
CA PRO A 152 10.90 12.49 -7.60
C PRO A 152 11.27 11.50 -6.50
N LYS A 153 12.49 10.97 -6.53
CA LYS A 153 12.98 10.07 -5.48
C LYS A 153 12.98 10.76 -4.10
N ASN A 154 13.43 12.01 -4.07
CA ASN A 154 13.44 12.89 -2.90
C ASN A 154 12.14 13.72 -2.77
N ASN A 155 10.97 13.18 -3.15
CA ASN A 155 9.72 13.95 -3.17
C ASN A 155 9.32 14.51 -1.80
N PHE A 156 9.84 13.96 -0.72
CA PHE A 156 9.62 14.41 0.66
C PHE A 156 10.47 15.62 1.07
N GLU A 157 11.34 16.14 0.20
CA GLU A 157 12.35 17.14 0.59
C GLU A 157 11.78 18.43 1.18
N ASP A 158 10.54 18.79 0.84
CA ASP A 158 9.89 19.98 1.40
C ASP A 158 9.61 19.84 2.92
N ILE A 159 9.44 18.61 3.41
CA ILE A 159 8.93 18.31 4.76
C ILE A 159 9.87 17.43 5.59
N PHE A 160 10.74 16.66 4.95
CA PHE A 160 11.71 15.78 5.59
C PHE A 160 13.09 15.96 4.96
N GLU A 161 14.13 15.77 5.77
CA GLU A 161 15.48 15.52 5.28
C GLU A 161 15.62 14.02 5.03
N GLU A 162 15.96 13.67 3.79
CA GLU A 162 16.17 12.29 3.36
C GLU A 162 17.65 12.05 3.07
N LYS A 163 18.19 10.97 3.61
CA LYS A 163 19.56 10.54 3.34
C LYS A 163 19.60 9.03 3.14
N TYR A 164 20.39 8.58 2.17
CA TYR A 164 20.67 7.17 1.96
C TYR A 164 22.09 6.84 2.41
N LEU A 165 22.26 5.66 3.01
CA LEU A 165 23.56 5.06 3.33
C LEU A 165 23.68 3.73 2.61
N THR A 166 24.90 3.41 2.17
CA THR A 166 25.29 2.13 1.59
C THR A 166 25.74 1.15 2.67
N TYR A 167 25.81 -0.15 2.36
CA TYR A 167 26.47 -1.11 3.25
C TYR A 167 27.97 -0.85 3.44
N ALA A 168 28.61 -0.12 2.51
CA ALA A 168 30.03 0.24 2.59
C ALA A 168 30.32 1.31 3.65
N GLU A 169 29.34 2.16 3.96
CA GLU A 169 29.38 3.12 5.07
C GLU A 169 29.13 2.41 6.43
N GLN A 170 29.82 1.30 6.65
CA GLN A 170 29.59 0.34 7.73
C GLN A 170 29.30 1.01 9.07
N GLN A 171 28.18 0.62 9.69
CA GLN A 171 27.90 0.93 11.08
C GLN A 171 28.62 -0.08 11.96
N SER A 172 29.47 0.39 12.88
CA SER A 172 30.21 -0.47 13.80
C SER A 172 29.30 -1.26 14.73
N ASP A 173 28.14 -0.70 15.05
CA ASP A 173 27.06 -1.33 15.78
C ASP A 173 25.74 -0.80 15.21
N ILE A 174 24.99 -1.65 14.50
CA ILE A 174 23.72 -1.28 13.89
C ILE A 174 22.65 -0.95 14.92
N ILE A 175 22.69 -1.57 16.11
CA ILE A 175 21.72 -1.34 17.17
C ILE A 175 21.94 0.04 17.78
N ASP A 176 23.17 0.36 18.18
CA ASP A 176 23.52 1.70 18.69
C ASP A 176 23.20 2.81 17.66
N PHE A 177 23.44 2.55 16.37
CA PHE A 177 23.08 3.47 15.29
C PHE A 177 21.56 3.70 15.19
N VAL A 178 20.76 2.63 15.24
CA VAL A 178 19.29 2.69 15.25
C VAL A 178 18.78 3.47 16.46
N GLU A 179 19.28 3.16 17.66
CA GLU A 179 18.87 3.83 18.90
C GLU A 179 19.15 5.34 18.84
N LYS A 180 20.37 5.74 18.45
CA LYS A 180 20.75 7.15 18.30
C LYS A 180 19.90 7.90 17.28
N SER A 181 19.58 7.24 16.17
CA SER A 181 18.73 7.82 15.12
C SER A 181 17.30 8.02 15.62
N ILE A 182 16.73 7.03 16.32
CA ILE A 182 15.41 7.16 16.94
C ILE A 182 15.42 8.25 18.01
N ASP A 183 16.49 8.35 18.82
CA ASP A 183 16.67 9.40 19.82
C ASP A 183 16.70 10.81 19.22
N SER A 184 17.25 10.99 18.01
CA SER A 184 17.19 12.25 17.27
C SER A 184 15.85 12.51 16.54
N GLY A 185 14.92 11.56 16.55
CA GLY A 185 13.64 11.67 15.84
C GLY A 185 13.70 11.27 14.36
N THR A 186 14.75 10.54 13.97
CA THR A 186 14.97 10.05 12.62
C THR A 186 14.36 8.65 12.47
N TYR A 187 13.51 8.48 11.47
CA TYR A 187 13.00 7.18 11.06
C TYR A 187 14.05 6.47 10.19
N LEU A 188 14.12 5.15 10.29
CA LEU A 188 15.03 4.34 9.50
C LEU A 188 14.24 3.32 8.70
N THR A 189 14.50 3.21 7.39
CA THR A 189 14.12 2.05 6.59
C THR A 189 15.39 1.30 6.24
N ILE A 190 15.53 0.07 6.72
CA ILE A 190 16.76 -0.72 6.62
C ILE A 190 16.47 -1.97 5.80
N ASN A 191 17.31 -2.22 4.78
CA ASN A 191 17.33 -3.48 4.06
C ASN A 191 18.06 -4.52 4.91
N VAL A 192 17.34 -5.52 5.39
CA VAL A 192 17.83 -6.59 6.27
C VAL A 192 17.46 -7.95 5.70
N ASP A 193 18.26 -8.96 6.01
CA ASP A 193 18.03 -10.34 5.55
C ASP A 193 16.97 -11.03 6.41
N GLU A 194 15.79 -11.25 5.83
CA GLU A 194 14.64 -11.83 6.50
C GLU A 194 14.88 -13.26 7.02
N TYR A 195 15.90 -13.96 6.49
CA TYR A 195 16.30 -15.29 6.96
C TYR A 195 16.48 -15.36 8.48
N TYR A 196 16.94 -14.27 9.11
CA TYR A 196 17.24 -14.22 10.54
C TYR A 196 16.11 -13.64 11.41
N LEU A 197 14.99 -13.23 10.83
CA LEU A 197 13.95 -12.50 11.54
C LEU A 197 12.68 -13.35 11.73
N PRO A 198 12.38 -13.87 12.95
CA PRO A 198 11.30 -14.84 13.19
C PRO A 198 9.90 -14.45 12.73
N GLN A 199 9.62 -13.16 12.64
CA GLN A 199 8.31 -12.66 12.22
C GLN A 199 8.20 -12.42 10.71
N LYS A 200 9.27 -12.64 9.94
CA LYS A 200 9.33 -12.40 8.49
C LYS A 200 9.12 -13.68 7.68
N GLY A 201 8.59 -13.52 6.46
CA GLY A 201 8.19 -14.64 5.60
C GLY A 201 9.32 -15.59 5.21
N SER A 202 10.56 -15.11 5.16
CA SER A 202 11.71 -15.94 4.74
C SER A 202 12.50 -16.53 5.91
N TYR A 203 11.98 -16.44 7.14
CA TYR A 203 12.68 -16.87 8.35
C TYR A 203 13.10 -18.35 8.31
N ASN A 204 14.39 -18.62 8.43
CA ASN A 204 14.98 -19.96 8.32
C ASN A 204 14.64 -20.73 7.01
N GLU A 205 14.13 -20.05 5.99
CA GLU A 205 13.80 -20.69 4.71
C GLU A 205 14.88 -20.40 3.66
N HIS A 206 15.09 -19.11 3.36
CA HIS A 206 16.05 -18.68 2.35
C HIS A 206 16.49 -17.23 2.58
N HIS A 207 17.67 -16.86 2.08
CA HIS A 207 18.15 -15.48 2.15
C HIS A 207 17.28 -14.57 1.30
N TYR A 208 16.73 -13.55 1.93
CA TYR A 208 15.84 -12.58 1.29
C TYR A 208 16.04 -11.22 1.93
N VAL A 209 16.87 -10.39 1.29
CA VAL A 209 17.09 -9.03 1.75
C VAL A 209 15.91 -8.17 1.32
N HIS A 210 15.29 -7.54 2.30
CA HIS A 210 14.09 -6.74 2.10
C HIS A 210 13.99 -5.62 3.13
N GLN A 211 13.27 -4.55 2.77
CA GLN A 211 13.19 -3.35 3.60
C GLN A 211 12.22 -3.51 4.77
N SER A 212 12.62 -3.03 5.94
CA SER A 212 11.75 -2.86 7.11
C SER A 212 12.01 -1.50 7.73
N MET A 213 10.95 -0.76 8.06
CA MET A 213 11.12 0.45 8.87
C MET A 213 11.37 0.05 10.31
N VAL A 214 12.28 0.75 10.97
CA VAL A 214 12.50 0.68 12.41
C VAL A 214 12.22 2.05 12.99
N PHE A 215 11.27 2.11 13.91
CA PHE A 215 10.76 3.37 14.46
C PHE A 215 10.79 3.40 15.99
N GLY A 216 11.18 2.30 16.65
CA GLY A 216 11.31 2.26 18.10
C GLY A 216 12.30 1.21 18.59
N TYR A 217 12.65 1.32 19.87
CA TYR A 217 13.45 0.34 20.59
C TYR A 217 13.00 0.21 22.07
N ASP A 218 13.32 -0.94 22.64
CA ASP A 218 13.23 -1.26 24.07
C ASP A 218 14.55 -1.92 24.49
N LYS A 219 15.36 -1.23 25.32
CA LYS A 219 16.67 -1.71 25.77
C LYS A 219 16.56 -2.78 26.84
N ALA A 220 15.52 -2.72 27.67
CA ALA A 220 15.31 -3.71 28.73
C ALA A 220 15.00 -5.08 28.12
N GLU A 221 14.15 -5.09 27.10
CA GLU A 221 13.77 -6.31 26.37
C GLU A 221 14.74 -6.64 25.21
N ARG A 222 15.67 -5.75 24.89
CA ARG A 222 16.61 -5.85 23.75
C ARG A 222 15.86 -6.09 22.43
N LYS A 223 14.87 -5.25 22.15
CA LYS A 223 14.01 -5.34 20.96
C LYS A 223 13.93 -4.02 20.20
N LEU A 224 13.84 -4.12 18.88
CA LEU A 224 13.47 -3.03 17.99
C LEU A 224 12.01 -3.18 17.57
N MET A 225 11.27 -2.07 17.51
CA MET A 225 9.95 -2.03 16.91
C MET A 225 10.08 -1.69 15.44
N GLY A 226 9.62 -2.62 14.60
CA GLY A 226 9.66 -2.51 13.15
C GLY A 226 8.28 -2.43 12.51
N LEU A 227 8.24 -2.10 11.23
CA LEU A 227 7.05 -2.10 10.39
C LEU A 227 7.37 -2.79 9.07
N GLY A 228 6.53 -3.75 8.68
CA GLY A 228 6.69 -4.51 7.43
C GLY A 228 5.71 -5.66 7.31
N PHE A 229 5.92 -6.53 6.33
CA PHE A 229 5.12 -7.74 6.14
C PHE A 229 5.59 -8.86 7.07
N ASP A 230 4.64 -9.55 7.69
CA ASP A 230 4.89 -10.74 8.50
C ASP A 230 4.89 -12.03 7.67
N THR A 231 4.98 -13.19 8.34
CA THR A 231 4.94 -14.52 7.71
C THR A 231 3.68 -14.81 6.91
N ASN A 232 2.59 -14.09 7.17
CA ASN A 232 1.31 -14.24 6.46
C ASN A 232 1.09 -13.15 5.43
N MET A 233 2.15 -12.39 5.07
CA MET A 233 2.07 -11.24 4.17
C MET A 233 1.16 -10.13 4.70
N VAL A 234 0.96 -10.04 6.02
CA VAL A 234 0.19 -8.97 6.64
C VAL A 234 1.14 -7.83 6.98
N PHE A 235 0.84 -6.63 6.47
CA PHE A 235 1.59 -5.42 6.79
C PHE A 235 1.23 -4.93 8.20
N LYS A 236 2.18 -5.03 9.15
CA LYS A 236 1.94 -4.71 10.56
C LYS A 236 3.22 -4.32 11.29
N GLU A 237 3.05 -3.90 12.54
CA GLU A 237 4.13 -3.72 13.50
C GLU A 237 4.75 -5.09 13.85
N LEU A 238 6.08 -5.09 13.90
CA LEU A 238 6.93 -6.25 14.14
C LEU A 238 7.88 -5.95 15.30
N GLU A 239 8.37 -7.00 15.94
CA GLU A 239 9.41 -6.94 16.96
C GLU A 239 10.64 -7.72 16.48
N PHE A 240 11.80 -7.08 16.53
CA PHE A 240 13.07 -7.70 16.17
C PHE A 240 14.01 -7.69 17.37
N TYR A 241 14.46 -8.87 17.82
CA TYR A 241 15.48 -8.94 18.88
C TYR A 241 16.81 -8.37 18.37
N TYR A 242 17.55 -7.67 19.24
CA TYR A 242 18.80 -6.99 18.88
C TYR A 242 19.81 -7.91 18.20
N ASP A 243 20.01 -9.11 18.76
CA ASP A 243 21.01 -10.05 18.25
C ASP A 243 20.63 -10.60 16.87
N ASP A 244 19.33 -10.80 16.62
CA ASP A 244 18.82 -11.31 15.35
C ASP A 244 18.81 -10.21 14.28
N PHE A 245 18.43 -8.99 14.65
CA PHE A 245 18.49 -7.84 13.75
C PHE A 245 19.93 -7.50 13.34
N ALA A 246 20.88 -7.56 14.28
CA ALA A 246 22.29 -7.37 13.98
C ALA A 246 22.81 -8.43 13.00
N LYS A 247 22.48 -9.71 13.20
CA LYS A 247 22.81 -10.79 12.25
C LYS A 247 22.16 -10.57 10.88
N ALA A 248 20.88 -10.20 10.86
CA ALA A 248 20.13 -9.93 9.64
C ALA A 248 20.78 -8.81 8.82
N TYR A 249 21.22 -7.74 9.49
CA TYR A 249 21.93 -6.63 8.85
C TYR A 249 23.29 -7.04 8.30
N GLU A 250 24.11 -7.77 9.07
CA GLU A 250 25.40 -8.25 8.60
C GLU A 250 25.27 -9.21 7.41
N SER A 251 24.31 -10.12 7.46
CA SER A 251 24.02 -11.03 6.34
C SER A 251 23.56 -10.30 5.09
N ALA A 252 22.78 -9.22 5.26
CA ALA A 252 22.27 -8.46 4.12
C ALA A 252 23.39 -7.88 3.26
N LYS A 253 24.52 -7.48 3.86
CA LYS A 253 25.70 -6.91 3.16
C LYS A 253 26.24 -7.82 2.06
N THR A 254 26.04 -9.14 2.16
CA THR A 254 26.50 -10.13 1.18
C THR A 254 25.38 -10.71 0.32
N ASN A 255 24.13 -10.64 0.78
CA ASN A 255 22.99 -11.34 0.17
C ASN A 255 22.01 -10.44 -0.60
N TYR A 256 22.23 -9.12 -0.65
CA TYR A 256 21.27 -8.19 -1.24
C TYR A 256 21.12 -8.25 -2.77
N LYS A 257 22.16 -8.68 -3.50
CA LYS A 257 22.28 -8.46 -4.96
C LYS A 257 21.10 -9.00 -5.79
N HIS A 258 20.48 -10.08 -5.33
CA HIS A 258 19.40 -10.73 -6.08
C HIS A 258 18.01 -10.26 -5.67
N THR A 259 17.81 -9.85 -4.42
CA THR A 259 16.47 -9.54 -3.88
C THR A 259 16.26 -8.05 -3.64
N ALA A 260 17.33 -7.31 -3.41
CA ALA A 260 17.34 -5.86 -3.19
C ALA A 260 18.62 -5.22 -3.78
N PRO A 261 18.84 -5.29 -5.11
CA PRO A 261 20.05 -4.73 -5.75
C PRO A 261 20.27 -3.24 -5.45
N TRP A 262 19.18 -2.47 -5.30
CA TRP A 262 19.23 -1.05 -4.90
C TRP A 262 19.89 -0.82 -3.53
N ALA A 263 19.94 -1.83 -2.64
CA ALA A 263 20.61 -1.71 -1.34
C ALA A 263 22.13 -1.50 -1.48
N GLU A 264 22.72 -1.70 -2.67
CA GLU A 264 24.08 -1.28 -2.97
C GLU A 264 24.27 0.22 -2.70
N THR A 265 23.31 1.05 -3.11
CA THR A 265 23.33 2.50 -2.90
C THR A 265 22.41 2.97 -1.78
N GLU A 266 21.47 2.12 -1.34
CA GLU A 266 20.32 2.49 -0.51
C GLU A 266 20.05 1.47 0.60
N ALA A 267 21.10 0.93 1.22
CA ALA A 267 20.98 -0.03 2.31
C ALA A 267 20.12 0.50 3.47
N ILE A 268 20.31 1.78 3.83
CA ILE A 268 19.55 2.46 4.88
C ILE A 268 19.03 3.79 4.33
N GLN A 269 17.71 3.99 4.39
CA GLN A 269 17.08 5.30 4.23
C GLN A 269 16.87 5.91 5.61
N LEU A 270 17.33 7.14 5.80
CA LEU A 270 17.09 7.97 6.96
C LEU A 270 16.12 9.08 6.59
N LEU A 271 15.08 9.23 7.39
CA LEU A 271 14.02 10.21 7.16
C LEU A 271 13.81 11.03 8.44
N THR A 272 14.24 12.29 8.44
CA THR A 272 14.18 13.18 9.61
C THR A 272 13.19 14.31 9.36
N PRO A 273 12.14 14.50 10.19
CA PRO A 273 11.20 15.60 10.01
C PRO A 273 11.94 16.94 10.04
N LYS A 274 11.70 17.80 9.05
CA LYS A 274 12.21 19.18 9.12
C LYS A 274 11.47 19.90 10.24
N GLN A 275 12.20 20.67 11.05
CA GLN A 275 11.58 21.56 12.04
C GLN A 275 10.90 22.73 11.33
N THR A 276 9.72 22.50 10.79
CA THR A 276 8.89 23.54 10.18
C THR A 276 7.91 24.10 11.23
N ALA A 277 7.83 25.42 11.31
CA ALA A 277 6.84 26.10 12.14
C ALA A 277 5.48 26.07 11.41
N GLY A 278 4.55 25.24 11.88
CA GLY A 278 3.15 25.21 11.42
C GLY A 278 2.82 24.15 10.35
N GLU A 279 1.59 24.21 9.83
CA GLU A 279 1.08 23.33 8.77
C GLU A 279 1.76 23.59 7.43
N TYR A 280 1.90 22.53 6.61
CA TYR A 280 2.28 22.69 5.21
C TYR A 280 1.23 23.52 4.46
N LYS A 281 1.68 24.57 3.77
CA LYS A 281 0.81 25.48 3.03
C LYS A 281 0.51 24.90 1.65
N PHE A 282 -0.78 24.80 1.32
CA PHE A 282 -1.22 24.42 -0.01
C PHE A 282 -0.85 25.48 -1.06
N ASP A 283 -0.32 25.05 -2.19
CA ASP A 283 -0.01 25.88 -3.36
C ASP A 283 -0.90 25.44 -4.54
N LEU A 284 -1.94 26.24 -4.80
CA LEU A 284 -2.87 25.99 -5.90
C LEU A 284 -2.15 25.92 -7.25
N ASN A 285 -1.21 26.83 -7.52
CA ASN A 285 -0.58 26.91 -8.83
C ASN A 285 0.26 25.65 -9.09
N LYS A 286 1.04 25.22 -8.09
CA LYS A 286 1.83 23.97 -8.16
C LYS A 286 0.92 22.75 -8.34
N PHE A 287 -0.17 22.67 -7.59
CA PHE A 287 -1.14 21.56 -7.70
C PHE A 287 -1.77 21.47 -9.09
N MET A 288 -2.27 22.60 -9.61
CA MET A 288 -2.91 22.66 -10.91
C MET A 288 -1.92 22.41 -12.05
N GLU A 289 -0.69 22.92 -11.94
CA GLU A 289 0.38 22.66 -12.91
C GLU A 289 0.64 21.14 -13.04
N GLU A 290 0.76 20.42 -11.93
CA GLU A 290 0.93 18.97 -11.96
C GLU A 290 -0.29 18.29 -12.62
N ILE A 291 -1.53 18.63 -12.25
CA ILE A 291 -2.70 18.00 -12.88
C ILE A 291 -2.75 18.26 -14.40
N TYR A 292 -2.45 19.48 -14.85
CA TYR A 292 -2.42 19.78 -16.29
C TYR A 292 -1.28 19.05 -17.01
N LYS A 293 -0.10 18.93 -16.40
CA LYS A 293 0.99 18.09 -16.96
C LYS A 293 0.59 16.63 -17.10
N TYR A 294 -0.13 16.09 -16.10
CA TYR A 294 -0.71 14.75 -16.18
C TYR A 294 -1.62 14.67 -17.40
N LEU A 295 -2.62 15.56 -17.49
CA LEU A 295 -3.60 15.60 -18.60
C LEU A 295 -2.97 15.74 -19.99
N GLU A 296 -1.85 16.46 -20.13
CA GLU A 296 -1.13 16.61 -21.39
C GLU A 296 -0.30 15.36 -21.76
N GLY A 297 -0.03 14.49 -20.78
CA GLY A 297 0.92 13.38 -20.92
C GLY A 297 2.30 13.90 -21.31
N SER A 298 2.72 14.98 -20.65
CA SER A 298 3.98 15.66 -20.91
C SER A 298 5.18 14.81 -20.51
N ASN A 299 6.23 14.81 -21.33
CA ASN A 299 7.52 14.18 -21.02
C ASN A 299 8.57 15.19 -20.53
N LEU A 300 8.17 16.44 -20.27
CA LEU A 300 9.08 17.52 -19.85
C LEU A 300 9.76 17.21 -18.51
N ASP A 301 9.15 16.36 -17.68
CA ASP A 301 9.67 15.90 -16.40
C ASP A 301 10.42 14.54 -16.49
N LYS A 302 10.93 14.16 -17.68
CA LYS A 302 11.70 12.90 -17.85
C LYS A 302 12.90 12.81 -16.88
N SER A 303 13.45 13.93 -16.43
CA SER A 303 14.52 13.96 -15.41
C SER A 303 14.10 13.34 -14.07
N ARG A 304 12.79 13.29 -13.74
CA ARG A 304 12.27 12.57 -12.57
C ARG A 304 12.51 11.05 -12.71
N ILE A 305 12.44 10.53 -13.94
CA ILE A 305 12.66 9.11 -14.24
C ILE A 305 14.12 8.73 -14.10
N GLU A 306 15.03 9.60 -14.53
CA GLU A 306 16.47 9.34 -14.42
C GLU A 306 16.92 9.09 -12.98
N LYS A 307 16.22 9.70 -12.01
CA LYS A 307 16.47 9.51 -10.57
C LYS A 307 15.70 8.33 -9.96
N LEU A 308 14.58 7.92 -10.57
CA LEU A 308 13.68 6.91 -10.05
C LEU A 308 14.05 5.50 -10.54
N ILE A 309 14.52 5.40 -11.78
CA ILE A 309 14.85 4.13 -12.43
C ILE A 309 16.36 4.02 -12.60
N PRO A 310 17.02 2.95 -12.12
CA PRO A 310 18.45 2.72 -12.33
C PRO A 310 18.83 2.73 -13.82
N LEU A 311 20.07 3.11 -14.13
CA LEU A 311 20.53 3.25 -15.52
C LEU A 311 20.43 1.94 -16.29
N GLU A 312 20.72 0.81 -15.64
CA GLU A 312 20.62 -0.54 -16.21
C GLU A 312 19.19 -0.85 -16.62
N GLU A 313 18.21 -0.49 -15.77
CA GLU A 313 16.79 -0.67 -16.06
C GLU A 313 16.31 0.28 -17.17
N GLN A 314 16.82 1.52 -17.21
CA GLN A 314 16.54 2.46 -18.31
C GLN A 314 17.02 1.93 -19.66
N GLN A 315 18.13 1.18 -19.71
CA GLN A 315 18.63 0.56 -20.95
C GLN A 315 17.71 -0.57 -21.46
N MET A 316 16.93 -1.18 -20.56
CA MET A 316 15.93 -2.19 -20.92
C MET A 316 14.60 -1.57 -21.38
N CYS A 317 14.38 -0.28 -21.13
CA CYS A 317 13.16 0.43 -21.49
C CYS A 317 13.01 0.56 -23.01
N THR A 318 11.90 0.07 -23.53
CA THR A 318 11.51 0.20 -24.95
C THR A 318 10.49 1.30 -25.20
N ASN A 319 9.64 1.57 -24.20
CA ASN A 319 8.59 2.58 -24.33
C ASN A 319 8.27 3.20 -22.97
N LEU A 320 7.90 4.47 -23.00
CA LEU A 320 7.64 5.27 -21.82
C LEU A 320 6.49 6.24 -22.10
N ILE A 321 5.36 5.98 -21.43
CA ILE A 321 4.09 6.66 -21.65
C ILE A 321 3.69 7.41 -20.38
N TYR A 322 3.11 8.60 -20.54
CA TYR A 322 2.77 9.51 -19.45
C TYR A 322 1.31 9.93 -19.52
N GLY A 323 0.75 10.31 -18.37
CA GLY A 323 -0.58 10.92 -18.32
C GLY A 323 -1.71 9.97 -18.72
N PRO A 324 -2.87 10.48 -19.17
CA PRO A 324 -3.99 9.65 -19.65
C PRO A 324 -3.64 8.67 -20.78
N LYS A 325 -2.53 8.86 -21.50
CA LYS A 325 -2.11 7.91 -22.55
C LYS A 325 -1.77 6.52 -22.00
N ILE A 326 -1.54 6.39 -20.68
CA ILE A 326 -1.28 5.10 -20.04
C ILE A 326 -2.41 4.09 -20.23
N TYR A 327 -3.67 4.53 -20.35
CA TYR A 327 -4.80 3.60 -20.50
C TYR A 327 -4.66 2.74 -21.74
N SER A 328 -4.30 3.35 -22.87
CA SER A 328 -4.08 2.63 -24.12
C SER A 328 -2.91 1.64 -24.00
N ALA A 329 -1.81 2.05 -23.37
CA ALA A 329 -0.65 1.18 -23.17
C ALA A 329 -0.93 -0.01 -22.22
N MET A 330 -1.71 0.23 -21.15
CA MET A 330 -2.16 -0.83 -20.25
C MET A 330 -3.10 -1.80 -20.94
N VAL A 331 -4.04 -1.30 -21.74
CA VAL A 331 -4.93 -2.11 -22.57
C VAL A 331 -4.14 -3.00 -23.53
N GLU A 332 -3.16 -2.44 -24.26
CA GLU A 332 -2.31 -3.20 -25.18
C GLU A 332 -1.55 -4.33 -24.45
N SER A 333 -1.05 -4.04 -23.24
CA SER A 333 -0.34 -5.00 -22.40
C SER A 333 -1.26 -6.11 -21.87
N LEU A 334 -2.48 -5.77 -21.48
CA LEU A 334 -3.51 -6.74 -21.04
C LEU A 334 -3.99 -7.62 -22.20
N GLU A 335 -4.23 -7.03 -23.37
CA GLU A 335 -4.61 -7.78 -24.58
C GLU A 335 -3.48 -8.73 -25.00
N LYS A 336 -2.22 -8.31 -24.84
CA LYS A 336 -1.06 -9.18 -25.05
C LYS A 336 -1.05 -10.34 -24.05
N LEU A 337 -1.16 -10.05 -22.76
CA LEU A 337 -1.22 -11.08 -21.72
C LEU A 337 -2.32 -12.11 -22.00
N GLY A 338 -3.53 -11.64 -22.37
CA GLY A 338 -4.63 -12.51 -22.77
C GLY A 338 -4.30 -13.39 -23.97
N ARG A 339 -3.70 -12.84 -25.04
CA ARG A 339 -3.26 -13.64 -26.20
C ARG A 339 -2.21 -14.67 -25.84
N ASP A 340 -1.23 -14.30 -25.03
CA ASP A 340 -0.14 -15.19 -24.64
C ASP A 340 -0.70 -16.38 -23.83
N ILE A 341 -1.71 -16.14 -22.97
CA ILE A 341 -2.44 -17.20 -22.26
C ILE A 341 -3.20 -18.12 -23.23
N ILE A 342 -3.87 -17.57 -24.25
CA ILE A 342 -4.63 -18.36 -25.26
C ILE A 342 -3.70 -19.24 -26.09
N GLN A 343 -2.56 -18.70 -26.52
CA GLN A 343 -1.64 -19.36 -27.44
C GLN A 343 -0.84 -20.51 -26.79
N GLY A 344 -1.12 -20.80 -25.51
CA GLY A 344 -0.39 -21.81 -24.78
C GLY A 344 1.04 -21.35 -24.54
N LEU A 345 1.22 -20.15 -23.96
CA LEU A 345 2.35 -19.95 -23.02
C LEU A 345 2.51 -21.26 -22.27
N ASP A 346 3.67 -21.88 -22.38
CA ASP A 346 3.99 -23.17 -21.78
C ASP A 346 3.73 -23.06 -20.26
N VAL A 347 2.49 -23.33 -19.84
CA VAL A 347 2.07 -23.14 -18.45
C VAL A 347 2.88 -24.08 -17.56
N GLN A 348 3.34 -25.19 -18.11
CA GLN A 348 4.19 -26.15 -17.44
C GLN A 348 5.63 -25.62 -17.28
N GLY A 349 6.23 -25.06 -18.34
CA GLY A 349 7.52 -24.38 -18.29
C GLY A 349 7.51 -23.09 -17.47
N MET A 350 6.39 -22.37 -17.42
CA MET A 350 6.17 -21.26 -16.48
C MET A 350 6.09 -21.78 -15.05
N VAL A 351 5.30 -22.81 -14.75
CA VAL A 351 5.19 -23.41 -13.39
C VAL A 351 6.54 -23.96 -12.90
N GLU A 352 7.37 -24.52 -13.79
CA GLU A 352 8.73 -24.96 -13.48
C GLU A 352 9.69 -23.76 -13.26
N GLN A 353 9.61 -22.71 -14.08
CA GLN A 353 10.36 -21.46 -13.88
C GLN A 353 9.90 -20.66 -12.63
N PHE A 354 8.61 -20.73 -12.27
CA PHE A 354 8.00 -20.12 -11.08
C PHE A 354 8.45 -20.80 -9.79
N LYS A 355 8.88 -22.07 -9.84
CA LYS A 355 9.44 -22.79 -8.69
C LYS A 355 10.91 -22.50 -8.45
N GLU A 356 11.68 -22.15 -9.49
CA GLU A 356 13.13 -21.94 -9.40
C GLU A 356 13.56 -20.48 -9.29
N LYS A 357 12.69 -19.51 -9.63
CA LYS A 357 12.99 -18.07 -9.54
C LYS A 357 11.99 -17.39 -8.61
N MET A 358 12.54 -16.58 -7.70
CA MET A 358 11.80 -15.68 -6.81
C MET A 358 10.64 -14.99 -7.56
N LEU A 359 9.50 -14.90 -6.88
CA LEU A 359 8.15 -14.49 -7.31
C LEU A 359 7.98 -13.12 -8.03
N GLY A 360 9.05 -12.44 -8.44
CA GLY A 360 9.04 -11.08 -8.97
C GLY A 360 9.03 -10.93 -10.51
N ASP A 361 9.55 -11.89 -11.27
CA ASP A 361 10.04 -11.63 -12.64
C ASP A 361 9.29 -12.33 -13.79
N ILE A 362 8.12 -12.93 -13.54
CA ILE A 362 7.48 -13.83 -14.53
C ILE A 362 5.98 -13.51 -14.72
N MET A 363 5.64 -12.22 -14.86
CA MET A 363 4.45 -11.87 -15.65
C MET A 363 4.93 -11.32 -16.99
N PRO A 364 4.54 -11.93 -18.13
CA PRO A 364 5.20 -11.67 -19.40
C PRO A 364 4.85 -10.29 -20.01
N ALA A 365 3.83 -9.59 -19.48
CA ALA A 365 3.39 -8.31 -20.02
C ALA A 365 2.96 -7.25 -18.98
N ILE A 366 2.18 -7.62 -17.96
CA ILE A 366 1.69 -6.70 -16.91
C ILE A 366 1.21 -7.51 -15.70
N ASP A 367 1.22 -6.92 -14.51
CA ASP A 367 0.77 -7.56 -13.26
C ASP A 367 -0.23 -6.72 -12.45
N TYR A 368 -0.72 -7.31 -11.36
CA TYR A 368 -1.72 -6.73 -10.49
C TYR A 368 -1.29 -5.40 -9.89
N ARG A 369 0.01 -5.20 -9.63
CA ARG A 369 0.53 -3.94 -9.08
C ARG A 369 0.18 -2.77 -9.98
N SER A 370 0.21 -2.96 -11.30
CA SER A 370 -0.14 -1.90 -12.25
C SER A 370 -1.63 -1.53 -12.22
N ILE A 371 -2.50 -2.53 -12.03
CA ILE A 371 -3.96 -2.31 -11.94
C ILE A 371 -4.32 -1.71 -10.56
N HIS A 372 -3.69 -2.20 -9.50
CA HIS A 372 -3.83 -1.70 -8.14
C HIS A 372 -3.38 -0.25 -8.03
N LEU A 373 -2.21 0.09 -8.56
CA LEU A 373 -1.71 1.47 -8.57
C LEU A 373 -2.61 2.42 -9.36
N LEU A 374 -3.18 1.97 -10.48
CA LEU A 374 -4.14 2.77 -11.23
C LEU A 374 -5.37 3.11 -10.39
N TYR A 375 -5.88 2.13 -9.63
CA TYR A 375 -6.96 2.36 -8.65
C TYR A 375 -6.53 3.32 -7.53
N GLU A 376 -5.36 3.11 -6.92
CA GLU A 376 -4.81 4.02 -5.89
C GLU A 376 -4.71 5.45 -6.41
N HIS A 377 -4.27 5.62 -7.66
CA HIS A 377 -4.20 6.92 -8.32
C HIS A 377 -5.57 7.55 -8.53
N LYS A 378 -6.57 6.80 -9.03
CA LYS A 378 -7.93 7.35 -9.21
C LYS A 378 -8.54 7.76 -7.87
N ARG A 379 -8.54 6.86 -6.88
CA ARG A 379 -9.02 7.19 -5.53
C ARG A 379 -8.26 8.38 -4.95
N GLY A 380 -6.93 8.38 -5.13
CA GLY A 380 -6.06 9.46 -4.72
C GLY A 380 -6.43 10.80 -5.35
N LEU A 381 -6.71 10.87 -6.65
CA LEU A 381 -7.17 12.11 -7.29
C LEU A 381 -8.49 12.60 -6.67
N TYR A 382 -9.45 11.70 -6.47
CA TYR A 382 -10.71 12.03 -5.81
C TYR A 382 -10.48 12.63 -4.40
N ASP A 383 -9.71 11.94 -3.57
CA ASP A 383 -9.46 12.35 -2.18
C ASP A 383 -8.74 13.70 -2.10
N ARG A 384 -7.84 13.98 -3.06
CA ARG A 384 -7.11 15.26 -3.13
C ARG A 384 -8.05 16.43 -3.37
N PHE A 385 -8.86 16.34 -4.43
CA PHE A 385 -9.83 17.39 -4.73
C PHE A 385 -10.84 17.55 -3.60
N LYS A 386 -11.32 16.44 -3.02
CA LYS A 386 -12.25 16.46 -1.90
C LYS A 386 -11.63 17.14 -0.67
N TYR A 387 -10.45 16.72 -0.24
CA TYR A 387 -9.77 17.27 0.93
C TYR A 387 -9.51 18.78 0.79
N ILE A 388 -9.03 19.21 -0.38
CA ILE A 388 -8.73 20.63 -0.60
C ILE A 388 -10.04 21.43 -0.74
N ALA A 389 -11.06 20.90 -1.41
CA ALA A 389 -12.37 21.55 -1.48
C ALA A 389 -12.98 21.73 -0.08
N ASP A 390 -13.03 20.68 0.73
CA ASP A 390 -13.58 20.72 2.09
C ASP A 390 -12.86 21.76 2.98
N LYS A 391 -11.56 21.99 2.74
CA LYS A 391 -10.75 22.96 3.52
C LYS A 391 -10.87 24.41 3.02
N TYR A 392 -11.01 24.64 1.72
CA TYR A 392 -10.89 25.99 1.13
C TYR A 392 -12.17 26.51 0.46
N TYR A 393 -12.94 25.65 -0.22
CA TYR A 393 -14.16 26.04 -0.95
C TYR A 393 -14.95 24.83 -1.47
N THR A 394 -16.28 24.89 -1.47
CA THR A 394 -17.13 23.93 -2.19
C THR A 394 -18.24 24.60 -2.99
N SER A 395 -18.76 23.90 -4.02
CA SER A 395 -19.98 24.25 -4.75
C SER A 395 -20.75 23.01 -5.20
N ALA A 396 -22.06 23.13 -5.40
CA ALA A 396 -22.90 22.02 -5.86
C ALA A 396 -22.39 21.39 -7.17
N LYS A 397 -21.87 22.20 -8.10
CA LYS A 397 -21.31 21.70 -9.35
C LYS A 397 -20.02 20.91 -9.12
N LEU A 398 -19.17 21.34 -8.20
CA LEU A 398 -17.96 20.59 -7.82
C LEU A 398 -18.33 19.25 -7.16
N ASP A 399 -19.32 19.25 -6.28
CA ASP A 399 -19.81 18.01 -5.65
C ASP A 399 -20.36 17.03 -6.69
N ASP A 400 -21.12 17.50 -7.67
CA ASP A 400 -21.63 16.67 -8.77
C ASP A 400 -20.48 16.06 -9.60
N LEU A 401 -19.46 16.86 -9.94
CA LEU A 401 -18.27 16.40 -10.67
C LEU A 401 -17.46 15.38 -9.85
N LEU A 402 -17.29 15.61 -8.55
CA LEU A 402 -16.63 14.66 -7.65
C LEU A 402 -17.41 13.35 -7.53
N ASN A 403 -18.73 13.41 -7.46
CA ASN A 403 -19.60 12.23 -7.44
C ASN A 403 -19.51 11.45 -8.76
N GLU A 404 -19.42 12.14 -9.90
CA GLU A 404 -19.15 11.48 -11.18
C GLU A 404 -17.76 10.84 -11.24
N PHE A 405 -16.76 11.49 -10.68
CA PHE A 405 -15.39 10.98 -10.65
C PHE A 405 -15.30 9.75 -9.73
N ASN A 406 -15.97 9.78 -8.58
CA ASN A 406 -16.03 8.62 -7.68
C ASN A 406 -16.66 7.39 -8.35
N LYS A 407 -17.65 7.56 -9.24
CA LYS A 407 -18.18 6.44 -10.04
C LYS A 407 -17.12 5.81 -10.96
N LEU A 408 -16.10 6.56 -11.40
CA LEU A 408 -14.96 5.99 -12.12
C LEU A 408 -14.03 5.22 -11.15
N VAL A 409 -13.82 5.74 -9.94
CA VAL A 409 -13.04 5.06 -8.88
C VAL A 409 -13.64 3.70 -8.56
N GLU A 410 -14.96 3.60 -8.34
CA GLU A 410 -15.65 2.34 -8.06
C GLU A 410 -15.56 1.33 -9.21
N LYS A 411 -15.65 1.81 -10.45
CA LYS A 411 -15.42 0.97 -11.64
C LYS A 411 -13.98 0.46 -11.70
N MET A 412 -13.02 1.32 -11.36
CA MET A 412 -11.60 0.93 -11.32
C MET A 412 -11.35 -0.11 -10.22
N ASN A 413 -12.00 0.02 -9.06
CA ASN A 413 -11.94 -0.98 -8.00
C ASN A 413 -12.49 -2.34 -8.46
N THR A 414 -13.61 -2.34 -9.20
CA THR A 414 -14.18 -3.56 -9.78
C THR A 414 -13.20 -4.24 -10.75
N ALA A 415 -12.54 -3.47 -11.62
CA ALA A 415 -11.52 -4.00 -12.53
C ALA A 415 -10.31 -4.56 -11.78
N ARG A 416 -9.86 -3.85 -10.74
CA ARG A 416 -8.76 -4.28 -9.85
C ARG A 416 -9.05 -5.61 -9.18
N LEU A 417 -10.22 -5.77 -8.56
CA LEU A 417 -10.61 -7.02 -7.89
C LEU A 417 -10.77 -8.17 -8.88
N THR A 418 -11.38 -7.90 -10.03
CA THR A 418 -11.51 -8.91 -11.10
C THR A 418 -10.13 -9.40 -11.57
N PHE A 419 -9.16 -8.48 -11.73
CA PHE A 419 -7.81 -8.83 -12.14
C PHE A 419 -7.02 -9.54 -11.03
N PHE A 420 -7.23 -9.17 -9.76
CA PHE A 420 -6.66 -9.87 -8.61
C PHE A 420 -7.07 -11.34 -8.59
N ASP A 421 -8.36 -11.62 -8.72
CA ASP A 421 -8.90 -12.98 -8.72
C ASP A 421 -8.32 -13.80 -9.89
N LEU A 422 -8.21 -13.18 -11.08
CA LEU A 422 -7.58 -13.81 -12.24
C LEU A 422 -6.12 -14.17 -11.98
N GLU A 423 -5.32 -13.21 -11.52
CA GLU A 423 -3.90 -13.42 -11.30
C GLU A 423 -3.65 -14.42 -10.16
N HIS A 424 -4.40 -14.34 -9.07
CA HIS A 424 -4.32 -15.28 -7.97
C HIS A 424 -4.68 -16.71 -8.42
N MET A 425 -5.75 -16.86 -9.20
CA MET A 425 -6.12 -18.15 -9.80
C MET A 425 -5.00 -18.70 -10.67
N LEU A 426 -4.45 -17.89 -11.58
CA LEU A 426 -3.38 -18.28 -12.49
C LEU A 426 -2.07 -18.65 -11.77
N ARG A 427 -1.73 -17.94 -10.68
CA ARG A 427 -0.48 -18.15 -9.95
C ARG A 427 -0.53 -19.31 -8.95
N PHE A 428 -1.63 -19.47 -8.22
CA PHE A 428 -1.67 -20.37 -7.05
C PHE A 428 -2.64 -21.54 -7.19
N ASN A 429 -3.71 -21.38 -7.96
CA ASN A 429 -4.81 -22.35 -8.04
C ASN A 429 -5.05 -22.88 -9.47
N PHE A 430 -4.06 -22.77 -10.36
CA PHE A 430 -4.24 -23.15 -11.75
C PHE A 430 -4.27 -24.68 -11.92
N ASN A 431 -5.44 -25.20 -12.29
CA ASN A 431 -5.62 -26.60 -12.68
C ASN A 431 -6.13 -26.66 -14.13
N PRO A 432 -5.27 -26.96 -15.12
CA PRO A 432 -5.68 -26.93 -16.53
C PRO A 432 -6.78 -27.94 -16.89
N ALA A 433 -7.00 -28.98 -16.07
CA ALA A 433 -8.09 -29.93 -16.27
C ALA A 433 -9.45 -29.48 -15.70
N ALA A 434 -9.45 -28.49 -14.81
CA ALA A 434 -10.65 -27.98 -14.12
C ALA A 434 -11.00 -26.53 -14.48
N VAL A 435 -10.10 -25.82 -15.16
CA VAL A 435 -10.25 -24.42 -15.53
C VAL A 435 -10.94 -24.29 -16.89
N ASN A 436 -11.99 -23.48 -16.95
CA ASN A 436 -12.61 -23.06 -18.19
C ASN A 436 -11.86 -21.84 -18.76
N PHE A 437 -11.15 -22.02 -19.87
CA PHE A 437 -10.42 -20.94 -20.53
C PHE A 437 -11.34 -19.83 -21.03
N GLU A 438 -12.60 -20.13 -21.39
CA GLU A 438 -13.56 -19.12 -21.83
C GLU A 438 -13.89 -18.13 -20.70
N ASP A 439 -14.04 -18.62 -19.46
CA ASP A 439 -14.33 -17.78 -18.29
C ASP A 439 -13.15 -16.87 -17.92
N ILE A 440 -11.92 -17.35 -18.12
CA ILE A 440 -10.70 -16.53 -17.97
C ILE A 440 -10.72 -15.39 -18.99
N LEU A 441 -11.02 -15.68 -20.26
CA LEU A 441 -11.06 -14.68 -21.32
C LEU A 441 -12.15 -13.64 -21.12
N VAL A 442 -13.34 -14.06 -20.68
CA VAL A 442 -14.43 -13.14 -20.34
C VAL A 442 -14.01 -12.19 -19.22
N SER A 443 -13.32 -12.71 -18.20
CA SER A 443 -12.81 -11.90 -17.09
C SER A 443 -11.74 -10.90 -17.54
N PHE A 444 -10.77 -11.33 -18.37
CA PHE A 444 -9.77 -10.43 -18.96
C PHE A 444 -10.43 -9.34 -19.80
N GLN A 445 -11.37 -9.70 -20.66
CA GLN A 445 -12.08 -8.76 -21.52
C GLN A 445 -12.87 -7.74 -20.67
N LYS A 446 -13.50 -8.18 -19.58
CA LYS A 446 -14.20 -7.30 -18.64
C LYS A 446 -13.26 -6.26 -18.02
N VAL A 447 -12.05 -6.66 -17.62
CA VAL A 447 -11.03 -5.75 -17.10
C VAL A 447 -10.62 -4.74 -18.19
N ILE A 448 -10.32 -5.21 -19.40
CA ILE A 448 -9.93 -4.38 -20.55
C ILE A 448 -11.01 -3.35 -20.89
N ASP A 449 -12.26 -3.78 -21.02
CA ASP A 449 -13.39 -2.91 -21.38
C ASP A 449 -13.65 -1.85 -20.30
N THR A 450 -13.47 -2.22 -19.03
CA THR A 450 -13.59 -1.30 -17.91
C THR A 450 -12.51 -0.22 -17.96
N ILE A 451 -11.25 -0.61 -18.17
CA ILE A 451 -10.10 0.31 -18.29
C ILE A 451 -10.28 1.24 -19.51
N LYS A 452 -10.71 0.71 -20.67
CA LYS A 452 -11.06 1.51 -21.86
C LYS A 452 -12.13 2.55 -21.56
N THR A 453 -13.19 2.14 -20.88
CA THR A 453 -14.32 3.01 -20.52
C THR A 453 -13.90 4.14 -19.58
N ILE A 454 -13.03 3.83 -18.60
CA ILE A 454 -12.51 4.83 -17.67
C ILE A 454 -11.60 5.82 -18.42
N GLY A 455 -10.65 5.32 -19.21
CA GLY A 455 -9.73 6.15 -19.98
C GLY A 455 -10.44 7.09 -20.96
N GLY A 456 -11.55 6.66 -21.56
CA GLY A 456 -12.37 7.48 -22.44
C GLY A 456 -13.18 8.60 -21.75
N ARG A 457 -13.28 8.59 -20.42
CA ARG A 457 -14.04 9.59 -19.65
C ARG A 457 -13.19 10.44 -18.71
N GLU A 458 -12.12 9.90 -18.14
CA GLU A 458 -11.35 10.56 -17.08
C GLU A 458 -10.86 11.94 -17.52
N GLU A 459 -10.22 12.04 -18.69
CA GLU A 459 -9.60 13.30 -19.12
C GLU A 459 -10.61 14.45 -19.18
N GLY A 460 -11.79 14.23 -19.78
CA GLY A 460 -12.83 15.25 -19.89
C GLY A 460 -13.35 15.68 -18.52
N LEU A 461 -13.64 14.70 -17.66
CA LEU A 461 -14.15 14.95 -16.31
C LEU A 461 -13.15 15.68 -15.43
N LEU A 462 -11.87 15.28 -15.48
CA LEU A 462 -10.79 15.91 -14.72
C LEU A 462 -10.55 17.34 -15.19
N ARG A 463 -10.63 17.62 -16.50
CA ARG A 463 -10.55 19.00 -17.03
C ARG A 463 -11.70 19.89 -16.56
N GLU A 464 -12.92 19.37 -16.49
CA GLU A 464 -14.06 20.13 -15.94
C GLU A 464 -13.90 20.39 -14.45
N LEU A 465 -13.48 19.36 -13.71
CA LEU A 465 -13.22 19.44 -12.28
C LEU A 465 -12.13 20.48 -11.97
N CYS A 466 -11.04 20.49 -12.72
CA CYS A 466 -9.99 21.50 -12.63
C CYS A 466 -10.52 22.93 -12.82
N ARG A 467 -11.35 23.18 -13.83
CA ARG A 467 -11.89 24.52 -14.10
C ARG A 467 -12.78 25.03 -12.97
N GLU A 468 -13.66 24.16 -12.45
CA GLU A 468 -14.55 24.52 -11.33
C GLU A 468 -13.74 24.75 -10.05
N PHE A 469 -12.79 23.85 -9.78
CA PHE A 469 -11.91 23.94 -8.63
C PHE A 469 -11.08 25.23 -8.61
N GLU A 470 -10.43 25.59 -9.73
CA GLU A 470 -9.66 26.82 -9.84
C GLU A 470 -10.52 28.08 -9.67
N THR A 471 -11.71 28.09 -10.27
CA THR A 471 -12.64 29.23 -10.21
C THR A 471 -13.10 29.45 -8.78
N GLY A 472 -13.49 28.38 -8.10
CA GLY A 472 -13.96 28.47 -6.74
C GLY A 472 -12.86 28.73 -5.71
N TYR A 473 -11.67 28.15 -5.87
CA TYR A 473 -10.55 28.45 -4.98
C TYR A 473 -10.15 29.93 -5.06
N LYS A 474 -10.07 30.51 -6.27
CA LYS A 474 -9.76 31.95 -6.45
C LYS A 474 -10.88 32.87 -5.98
N GLY A 475 -12.11 32.37 -5.87
CA GLY A 475 -13.28 33.08 -5.33
C GLY A 475 -13.55 32.83 -3.84
N GLY A 476 -12.81 31.91 -3.21
CA GLY A 476 -12.89 31.56 -1.78
C GLY A 476 -12.15 32.57 -0.89
N LYS A 477 -12.48 32.56 0.41
CA LYS A 477 -12.11 33.59 1.41
C LYS A 477 -10.63 33.95 1.50
#